data_AF-A0A948EA10-F1
#
_entry.id   AF-A0A948EA10-F1
#
_cell.length_a   1.000
_cell.length_b   1.000
_cell.length_c   1.000
_cell.angle_alpha   90.00
_cell.angle_beta   90.00
_cell.angle_gamma   90.00
#
_symmetry.space_group_name_H-M   'P 1'
#
loop_
_entity.id
_entity.type
_entity.pdbx_description
1 polymer ?
#
loop_
_entity_poly.entity_id
_entity_poly.type
_entity_poly.pdbx_seq_one_letter_code
_entity_poly.pdbx_strand_id
1 'polypeptide(L)'
;MAQFTREEKFFKQLKFLISFNNPKVVALMAARGFDQESLDEGWRHLRGAAGWMFAIPESEKGILFADNSEMLTKLDAWENTWFDVADAGLNRKFPIMHKKIFTNLTKASGFGVDKKIRTFLDRIDDLEEMTVNEGEENPREALEMLEKRGLTKKERDYAKSLLKAVLDNPMPEEFMVDPKVIETKKRAEEDLWAWYLDWRKTARTIVGNEKLRAIMGIDDVVTEDTPTDFGEEDGEFLNFLE
;
A
#
# COMPACT_ATOMS: atom_id res chain seq x y z
N MET A 1 9.93 3.15 12.62
CA MET A 1 8.87 4.12 12.23
C MET A 1 7.68 3.31 11.77
N ALA A 2 6.45 3.67 12.14
CA ALA A 2 5.26 2.96 11.68
C ALA A 2 5.20 2.98 10.15
N GLN A 3 4.99 1.81 9.54
CA GLN A 3 4.90 1.65 8.10
C GLN A 3 3.44 1.90 7.68
N PHE A 4 3.14 3.09 7.17
CA PHE A 4 1.79 3.42 6.73
C PHE A 4 1.43 2.69 5.43
N THR A 5 0.21 2.13 5.36
CA THR A 5 -0.35 1.60 4.11
C THR A 5 -0.60 2.73 3.10
N ARG A 6 -0.87 2.37 1.84
CA ARG A 6 -1.18 3.38 0.80
C ARG A 6 -2.45 4.14 1.16
N GLU A 7 -3.47 3.45 1.65
CA GLU A 7 -4.76 4.01 2.06
C GLU A 7 -4.59 4.97 3.23
N GLU A 8 -3.80 4.59 4.25
CA GLU A 8 -3.54 5.44 5.42
C GLU A 8 -2.84 6.75 5.05
N LYS A 9 -1.85 6.70 4.15
CA LYS A 9 -1.21 7.90 3.62
C LYS A 9 -2.22 8.79 2.92
N PHE A 10 -3.07 8.20 2.08
CA PHE A 10 -4.09 8.90 1.31
C PHE A 10 -5.09 9.64 2.19
N PHE A 11 -5.60 8.97 3.24
CA PHE A 11 -6.51 9.60 4.19
C PHE A 11 -5.85 10.74 4.97
N LYS A 12 -4.58 10.61 5.37
CA LYS A 12 -3.86 11.70 6.04
C LYS A 12 -3.68 12.91 5.12
N GLN A 13 -3.30 12.69 3.87
CA GLN A 13 -3.13 13.74 2.86
C GLN A 13 -4.45 14.47 2.59
N LEU A 14 -5.57 13.73 2.45
CA LEU A 14 -6.89 14.31 2.26
C LEU A 14 -7.37 15.10 3.47
N LYS A 15 -7.20 14.56 4.68
CA LYS A 15 -7.51 15.28 5.93
C LYS A 15 -6.74 16.61 6.04
N PHE A 16 -5.46 16.58 5.65
CA PHE A 16 -4.63 17.79 5.64
C PHE A 16 -5.18 18.84 4.66
N LEU A 17 -5.52 18.46 3.43
CA LEU A 17 -6.12 19.35 2.43
C LEU A 17 -7.47 19.94 2.88
N ILE A 18 -8.35 19.11 3.45
CA ILE A 18 -9.68 19.56 3.91
C ILE A 18 -9.57 20.48 5.14
N SER A 19 -8.49 20.36 5.93
CA SER A 19 -8.32 21.16 7.14
C SER A 19 -8.21 22.67 6.89
N PHE A 20 -7.90 23.08 5.66
CA PHE A 20 -7.87 24.49 5.25
C PHE A 20 -9.26 25.12 5.10
N ASN A 21 -10.35 24.37 5.30
CA ASN A 21 -11.68 24.94 5.56
C ASN A 21 -11.79 25.57 6.97
N ASN A 22 -10.81 25.35 7.84
CA ASN A 22 -10.77 25.95 9.16
C ASN A 22 -9.96 27.27 9.13
N PRO A 23 -10.56 28.45 9.41
CA PRO A 23 -9.87 29.74 9.35
C PRO A 23 -8.64 29.83 10.27
N LYS A 24 -8.66 29.11 11.40
CA LYS A 24 -7.52 29.07 12.34
C LYS A 24 -6.33 28.33 11.73
N VAL A 25 -6.58 27.23 11.01
CA VAL A 25 -5.54 26.49 10.30
C VAL A 25 -4.96 27.36 9.19
N VAL A 26 -5.81 28.02 8.40
CA VAL A 26 -5.39 28.94 7.35
C VAL A 26 -4.50 30.04 7.91
N ALA A 27 -4.91 30.73 8.98
CA ALA A 27 -4.13 31.80 9.58
C ALA A 27 -2.76 31.34 10.10
N LEU A 28 -2.70 30.18 10.76
CA LEU A 28 -1.45 29.62 11.27
C LEU A 28 -0.50 29.25 10.13
N MET A 29 -1.00 28.54 9.12
CA MET A 29 -0.18 28.05 8.00
C MET A 29 0.27 29.20 7.08
N ALA A 30 -0.58 30.20 6.84
CA ALA A 30 -0.23 31.41 6.08
C ALA A 30 0.92 32.20 6.71
N ALA A 31 1.02 32.23 8.04
CA ALA A 31 2.15 32.85 8.74
C ALA A 31 3.49 32.15 8.46
N ARG A 32 3.49 30.97 7.84
CA ARG A 32 4.67 30.20 7.42
C ARG A 32 4.76 30.02 5.90
N GLY A 33 4.04 30.83 5.12
CA GLY A 33 4.13 30.85 3.67
C GLY A 33 3.26 29.82 2.96
N PHE A 34 2.34 29.14 3.66
CA PHE A 34 1.32 28.34 2.98
C PHE A 34 0.28 29.26 2.35
N ASP A 35 0.11 29.18 1.05
CA ASP A 35 -0.78 30.02 0.26
C ASP A 35 -1.71 29.19 -0.65
N GLN A 36 -2.47 29.88 -1.49
CA GLN A 36 -3.39 29.22 -2.42
C GLN A 36 -2.65 28.34 -3.44
N GLU A 37 -1.46 28.75 -3.88
CA GLU A 37 -0.64 27.96 -4.80
C GLU A 37 -0.22 26.63 -4.16
N SER A 38 0.19 26.67 -2.88
CA SER A 38 0.53 25.49 -2.09
C SER A 38 -0.66 24.55 -1.92
N LEU A 39 -1.87 25.08 -1.72
CA LEU A 39 -3.11 24.31 -1.62
C LEU A 39 -3.49 23.67 -2.97
N ASP A 40 -3.40 24.45 -4.06
CA ASP A 40 -3.72 24.00 -5.41
C ASP A 40 -2.75 22.92 -5.88
N GLU A 41 -1.46 23.03 -5.50
CA GLU A 41 -0.45 22.01 -5.72
C GLU A 41 -0.85 20.68 -5.06
N GLY A 42 -1.21 20.70 -3.77
CA GLY A 42 -1.65 19.51 -3.06
C GLY A 42 -2.88 18.86 -3.68
N TRP A 43 -3.88 19.65 -4.06
CA TRP A 43 -5.07 19.15 -4.77
C TRP A 43 -4.74 18.58 -6.15
N ARG A 44 -3.80 19.17 -6.88
CA ARG A 44 -3.32 18.66 -8.18
C ARG A 44 -2.67 17.30 -8.01
N HIS A 45 -1.79 17.12 -7.02
CA HIS A 45 -1.18 15.81 -6.75
C HIS A 45 -2.21 14.77 -6.32
N LEU A 46 -3.19 15.14 -5.49
CA LEU A 46 -4.28 14.26 -5.08
C LEU A 46 -5.10 13.75 -6.27
N ARG A 47 -5.47 14.65 -7.20
CA ARG A 47 -6.17 14.28 -8.44
C ARG A 47 -5.32 13.47 -9.41
N GLY A 48 -4.00 13.62 -9.39
CA GLY A 48 -3.09 12.77 -10.17
C GLY A 48 -2.97 11.36 -9.58
N ALA A 49 -3.02 11.25 -8.25
CA ALA A 49 -2.90 9.99 -7.53
C ALA A 49 -4.22 9.18 -7.50
N ALA A 50 -5.37 9.84 -7.51
CA ALA A 50 -6.70 9.21 -7.44
C ALA A 50 -7.58 9.54 -8.66
N GLY A 51 -8.61 8.72 -8.88
CA GLY A 51 -9.59 8.97 -9.95
C GLY A 51 -9.08 8.79 -11.38
N TRP A 52 -7.80 8.42 -11.58
CA TRP A 52 -7.21 8.15 -12.89
C TRP A 52 -7.96 7.07 -13.68
N MET A 53 -8.62 6.11 -13.01
CA MET A 53 -9.48 5.11 -13.67
C MET A 53 -10.73 5.72 -14.31
N PHE A 54 -11.20 6.88 -13.85
CA PHE A 54 -12.31 7.60 -14.49
C PHE A 54 -11.86 8.43 -15.70
N ALA A 55 -10.57 8.71 -15.83
CA ALA A 55 -10.00 9.37 -17.01
C ALA A 55 -9.80 8.42 -18.20
N ILE A 56 -9.92 7.11 -17.96
CA ILE A 56 -9.94 6.09 -19.02
C ILE A 56 -11.30 6.18 -19.75
N PRO A 57 -11.34 6.25 -21.09
CA PRO A 57 -12.59 6.24 -21.86
C PRO A 57 -13.50 5.05 -21.50
N GLU A 58 -14.82 5.24 -21.45
CA GLU A 58 -15.78 4.18 -21.10
C GLU A 58 -15.70 2.95 -22.05
N SER A 59 -15.37 3.20 -23.32
CA SER A 59 -15.10 2.16 -24.32
C SER A 59 -13.91 1.26 -23.98
N GLU A 60 -13.01 1.73 -23.12
CA GLU A 60 -11.84 1.01 -22.61
C GLU A 60 -12.09 0.47 -21.18
N LYS A 61 -13.20 0.86 -20.51
CA LYS A 61 -13.55 0.41 -19.15
C LYS A 61 -14.29 -0.92 -19.09
N GLY A 62 -15.17 -1.21 -20.06
CA GLY A 62 -15.84 -2.53 -20.19
C GLY A 62 -14.87 -3.68 -20.47
N ILE A 63 -13.62 -3.31 -20.66
CA ILE A 63 -12.50 -4.09 -21.11
C ILE A 63 -11.62 -4.40 -19.88
N LEU A 64 -11.12 -3.42 -19.12
CA LEU A 64 -10.25 -3.57 -17.90
C LEU A 64 -10.57 -4.68 -16.87
N PHE A 65 -11.76 -5.29 -16.89
CA PHE A 65 -12.17 -6.42 -16.05
C PHE A 65 -12.25 -7.76 -16.79
N ALA A 66 -11.53 -7.94 -17.91
CA ALA A 66 -11.43 -9.23 -18.60
C ALA A 66 -10.85 -10.31 -17.66
N ASP A 67 -11.79 -11.12 -17.14
CA ASP A 67 -11.78 -12.39 -16.41
C ASP A 67 -10.48 -13.04 -15.88
N ASN A 68 -9.54 -12.24 -15.35
CA ASN A 68 -8.47 -12.74 -14.46
C ASN A 68 -8.72 -12.36 -12.99
N SER A 69 -9.87 -11.74 -12.68
CA SER A 69 -10.16 -11.22 -11.34
C SER A 69 -10.15 -12.33 -10.27
N GLU A 70 -10.70 -13.50 -10.58
CA GLU A 70 -10.73 -14.63 -9.65
C GLU A 70 -9.32 -15.19 -9.40
N MET A 71 -8.49 -15.30 -10.45
CA MET A 71 -7.11 -15.79 -10.33
C MET A 71 -6.21 -14.80 -9.60
N LEU A 72 -6.34 -13.50 -9.88
CA LEU A 72 -5.61 -12.45 -9.18
C LEU A 72 -6.06 -12.35 -7.72
N THR A 73 -7.35 -12.54 -7.43
CA THR A 73 -7.86 -12.61 -6.05
C THR A 73 -7.29 -13.82 -5.31
N LYS A 74 -7.21 -14.99 -5.96
CA LYS A 74 -6.57 -16.18 -5.39
C LYS A 74 -5.08 -15.98 -5.15
N LEU A 75 -4.38 -15.31 -6.07
CA LEU A 75 -2.96 -14.94 -5.91
C LEU A 75 -2.76 -13.96 -4.76
N ASP A 76 -3.59 -12.93 -4.64
CA ASP A 76 -3.55 -11.96 -3.54
C ASP A 76 -3.81 -12.63 -2.18
N ALA A 77 -4.82 -13.51 -2.09
CA ALA A 77 -5.09 -14.30 -0.89
C ALA A 77 -3.93 -15.24 -0.53
N TRP A 78 -3.30 -15.85 -1.55
CA TRP A 78 -2.12 -16.67 -1.38
C TRP A 78 -0.93 -15.85 -0.86
N GLU A 79 -0.64 -14.68 -1.45
CA GLU A 79 0.42 -13.76 -1.01
C GLU A 79 0.19 -13.34 0.45
N ASN A 80 -1.04 -12.92 0.77
CA ASN A 80 -1.40 -12.45 2.10
C ASN A 80 -1.16 -13.50 3.19
N THR A 81 -1.37 -14.77 2.86
CA THR A 81 -1.12 -15.90 3.78
C THR A 81 0.36 -16.23 3.85
N TRP A 82 0.99 -16.51 2.71
CA TRP A 82 2.29 -17.17 2.69
C TRP A 82 3.47 -16.23 2.86
N PHE A 83 3.32 -14.94 2.52
CA PHE A 83 4.36 -13.96 2.84
C PHE A 83 4.52 -13.79 4.35
N ASP A 84 3.42 -13.71 5.11
CA ASP A 84 3.49 -13.58 6.57
C ASP A 84 4.07 -14.83 7.23
N VAL A 85 3.66 -16.02 6.76
CA VAL A 85 4.19 -17.29 7.27
C VAL A 85 5.69 -17.41 7.02
N ALA A 86 6.15 -17.06 5.81
CA ALA A 86 7.55 -17.14 5.43
C ALA A 86 8.39 -16.05 6.11
N ASP A 87 7.89 -14.83 6.21
CA ASP A 87 8.52 -13.73 6.94
C ASP A 87 8.73 -14.11 8.42
N ALA A 88 7.65 -14.48 9.11
CA ALA A 88 7.72 -14.91 10.51
C ALA A 88 8.53 -16.20 10.71
N GLY A 89 8.69 -17.01 9.66
CA GLY A 89 9.46 -18.24 9.67
C GLY A 89 10.95 -18.01 9.62
N LEU A 90 11.37 -17.24 8.62
CA LEU A 90 12.78 -17.09 8.27
C LEU A 90 13.43 -15.97 9.08
N ASN A 91 12.74 -14.86 9.33
CA ASN A 91 13.37 -13.63 9.85
C ASN A 91 14.19 -13.87 11.14
N ARG A 92 13.70 -14.72 12.06
CA ARG A 92 14.42 -15.01 13.32
C ARG A 92 15.48 -16.12 13.21
N LYS A 93 15.20 -17.18 12.44
CA LYS A 93 16.01 -18.41 12.45
C LYS A 93 16.97 -18.52 11.26
N PHE A 94 16.61 -17.89 10.15
CA PHE A 94 17.33 -17.90 8.88
C PHE A 94 17.34 -16.49 8.25
N PRO A 95 17.89 -15.46 8.94
CA PRO A 95 17.89 -14.08 8.45
C PRO A 95 18.61 -13.87 7.11
N ILE A 96 19.62 -14.68 6.77
CA ILE A 96 20.29 -14.60 5.46
C ILE A 96 19.34 -15.10 4.36
N MET A 97 18.67 -16.23 4.58
CA MET A 97 17.69 -16.77 3.63
C MET A 97 16.47 -15.87 3.50
N HIS A 98 16.00 -15.31 4.62
CA HIS A 98 14.96 -14.30 4.64
C HIS A 98 15.32 -13.13 3.73
N LYS A 99 16.52 -12.55 3.90
CA LYS A 99 16.97 -11.43 3.08
C LYS A 99 17.03 -11.80 1.60
N LYS A 100 17.55 -12.98 1.24
CA LYS A 100 17.60 -13.45 -0.16
C LYS A 100 16.20 -13.51 -0.78
N ILE A 101 15.22 -14.07 -0.06
CA ILE A 101 13.84 -14.19 -0.54
C ILE A 101 13.14 -12.82 -0.59
N PHE A 102 13.19 -12.03 0.48
CA PHE A 102 12.36 -10.84 0.66
C PHE A 102 12.98 -9.51 0.20
N THR A 103 14.20 -9.51 -0.36
CA THR A 103 14.82 -8.27 -0.85
C THR A 103 13.91 -7.57 -1.88
N ASN A 104 13.46 -6.36 -1.56
CA ASN A 104 12.52 -5.56 -2.36
C ASN A 104 11.14 -6.22 -2.59
N LEU A 105 10.75 -7.18 -1.74
CA LEU A 105 9.40 -7.72 -1.71
C LEU A 105 8.64 -7.15 -0.52
N THR A 106 7.53 -6.48 -0.81
CA THR A 106 6.52 -6.05 0.16
C THR A 106 5.17 -6.54 -0.31
N LYS A 107 4.16 -6.55 0.55
CA LYS A 107 2.82 -6.91 0.07
C LYS A 107 2.33 -5.96 -1.05
N ALA A 108 1.65 -6.47 -2.06
CA ALA A 108 0.92 -5.68 -3.06
C ALA A 108 -0.56 -6.07 -3.05
N SER A 109 -1.38 -5.26 -3.70
CA SER A 109 -2.77 -5.59 -3.99
C SER A 109 -3.09 -5.21 -5.43
N GLY A 110 -3.82 -6.06 -6.13
CA GLY A 110 -4.21 -5.86 -7.53
C GLY A 110 -3.04 -6.02 -8.52
N PHE A 111 -2.96 -5.12 -9.51
CA PHE A 111 -1.95 -5.19 -10.57
C PHE A 111 -0.51 -5.19 -10.01
N GLY A 112 0.28 -6.21 -10.35
CA GLY A 112 1.67 -6.37 -9.93
C GLY A 112 1.89 -7.37 -8.78
N VAL A 113 0.83 -7.90 -8.17
CA VAL A 113 0.87 -9.05 -7.23
C VAL A 113 1.52 -10.28 -7.89
N ASP A 114 1.16 -10.54 -9.14
CA ASP A 114 1.72 -11.61 -9.99
C ASP A 114 3.25 -11.56 -10.09
N LYS A 115 3.82 -10.37 -10.31
CA LYS A 115 5.28 -10.19 -10.42
C LYS A 115 5.99 -10.45 -9.09
N LYS A 116 5.39 -10.04 -7.98
CA LYS A 116 5.95 -10.23 -6.63
C LYS A 116 5.91 -11.69 -6.22
N ILE A 117 4.78 -12.37 -6.42
CA ILE A 117 4.65 -13.81 -6.14
C ILE A 117 5.61 -14.60 -7.02
N ARG A 118 5.73 -14.27 -8.32
CA ARG A 118 6.71 -14.91 -9.21
C ARG A 118 8.13 -14.76 -8.67
N THR A 119 8.53 -13.53 -8.34
CA THR A 119 9.88 -13.26 -7.78
C THR A 119 10.12 -14.03 -6.48
N PHE A 120 9.11 -14.13 -5.61
CA PHE A 120 9.18 -14.90 -4.37
C PHE A 120 9.38 -16.39 -4.63
N LEU A 121 8.59 -16.98 -5.54
CA LEU A 121 8.68 -18.40 -5.90
C LEU A 121 10.00 -18.73 -6.59
N ASP A 122 10.46 -17.90 -7.54
CA ASP A 122 11.74 -18.07 -8.23
C ASP A 122 12.90 -18.08 -7.20
N ARG A 123 12.87 -17.19 -6.21
CA ARG A 123 13.88 -17.15 -5.15
C ARG A 123 13.81 -18.32 -4.18
N ILE A 124 12.63 -18.92 -3.97
CA ILE A 124 12.52 -20.16 -3.20
C ILE A 124 13.11 -21.32 -3.99
N ASP A 125 12.85 -21.40 -5.29
CA ASP A 125 13.43 -22.41 -6.17
C ASP A 125 14.97 -22.27 -6.19
N ASP A 126 15.50 -21.04 -6.25
CA ASP A 126 16.95 -20.77 -6.15
C ASP A 126 17.56 -21.32 -4.85
N LEU A 127 16.81 -21.35 -3.74
CA LEU A 127 17.28 -21.96 -2.49
C LEU A 127 17.37 -23.49 -2.58
N GLU A 128 16.53 -24.15 -3.39
CA GLU A 128 16.58 -25.61 -3.59
C GLU A 128 17.88 -26.03 -4.29
N GLU A 129 18.40 -25.18 -5.19
CA GLU A 129 19.62 -25.43 -5.95
C GLU A 129 20.90 -24.96 -5.23
N MET A 130 20.75 -24.22 -4.13
CA MET A 130 21.88 -23.60 -3.43
C MET A 130 22.73 -24.62 -2.66
N THR A 131 24.05 -24.54 -2.84
CA THR A 131 25.01 -25.31 -2.04
C THR A 131 25.34 -24.59 -0.73
N VAL A 132 25.47 -25.35 0.35
CA VAL A 132 25.82 -24.83 1.68
C VAL A 132 27.32 -24.58 1.76
N ASN A 133 27.72 -23.36 2.10
CA ASN A 133 29.10 -23.07 2.50
C ASN A 133 29.27 -23.28 4.01
N GLU A 134 30.46 -23.68 4.46
CA GLU A 134 30.75 -23.80 5.90
C GLU A 134 30.51 -22.48 6.63
N GLY A 135 29.73 -22.52 7.71
CA GLY A 135 29.39 -21.35 8.52
C GLY A 135 28.22 -20.51 8.02
N GLU A 136 27.62 -20.85 6.87
CA GLU A 136 26.39 -20.22 6.39
C GLU A 136 25.13 -20.94 6.87
N GLU A 137 23.99 -20.24 6.82
CA GLU A 137 22.68 -20.85 7.02
C GLU A 137 22.43 -21.94 5.97
N ASN A 138 21.88 -23.07 6.41
CA ASN A 138 21.54 -24.17 5.52
C ASN A 138 20.20 -23.89 4.79
N PRO A 139 20.19 -23.69 3.45
CA PRO A 139 18.96 -23.41 2.71
C PRO A 139 17.94 -24.54 2.82
N ARG A 140 18.39 -25.80 2.96
CA ARG A 140 17.48 -26.94 3.13
C ARG A 140 16.72 -26.87 4.44
N GLU A 141 17.37 -26.47 5.54
CA GLU A 141 16.70 -26.32 6.83
C GLU A 141 15.69 -25.16 6.82
N ALA A 142 15.99 -24.08 6.09
CA ALA A 142 15.05 -22.99 5.86
C ALA A 142 13.81 -23.46 5.08
N LEU A 143 14.00 -24.23 4.00
CA LEU A 143 12.93 -24.83 3.21
C LEU A 143 12.09 -25.83 4.02
N GLU A 144 12.72 -26.72 4.78
CA GLU A 144 12.04 -27.66 5.68
C GLU A 144 11.21 -26.93 6.74
N MET A 145 11.70 -25.79 7.24
CA MET A 145 10.96 -24.97 8.19
C MET A 145 9.72 -24.35 7.54
N LEU A 146 9.83 -23.81 6.33
CA LEU A 146 8.69 -23.30 5.57
C LEU A 146 7.66 -24.39 5.30
N GLU A 147 8.12 -25.58 4.91
CA GLU A 147 7.26 -26.74 4.66
C GLU A 147 6.53 -27.19 5.93
N LYS A 148 7.23 -27.26 7.08
CA LYS A 148 6.61 -27.54 8.40
C LYS A 148 5.56 -26.51 8.79
N ARG A 149 5.64 -25.28 8.27
CA ARG A 149 4.63 -24.22 8.47
C ARG A 149 3.53 -24.20 7.41
N GLY A 150 3.52 -25.17 6.50
CA GLY A 150 2.47 -25.37 5.51
C GLY A 150 2.80 -24.86 4.11
N LEU A 151 3.91 -24.12 3.91
CA LEU A 151 4.35 -23.68 2.57
C LEU A 151 5.03 -24.84 1.84
N THR A 152 4.24 -25.88 1.57
CA THR A 152 4.68 -27.11 0.92
C THR A 152 4.96 -26.88 -0.56
N LYS A 153 5.64 -27.84 -1.21
CA LYS A 153 5.80 -27.82 -2.67
C LYS A 153 4.47 -27.75 -3.41
N LYS A 154 3.43 -28.43 -2.90
CA LYS A 154 2.07 -28.39 -3.46
C LYS A 154 1.49 -26.97 -3.46
N GLU A 155 1.67 -26.21 -2.37
CA GLU A 155 1.19 -24.83 -2.27
C GLU A 155 1.96 -23.89 -3.20
N ARG A 156 3.27 -24.11 -3.37
CA ARG A 156 4.08 -23.37 -4.36
C ARG A 156 3.65 -23.69 -5.79
N ASP A 157 3.45 -24.96 -6.11
CA ASP A 157 3.00 -25.39 -7.44
C ASP A 157 1.58 -24.89 -7.75
N TYR A 158 0.71 -24.81 -6.75
CA TYR A 158 -0.60 -24.15 -6.87
C TYR A 158 -0.46 -22.68 -7.28
N ALA A 159 0.37 -21.90 -6.60
CA ALA A 159 0.63 -20.51 -7.00
C ALA A 159 1.25 -20.39 -8.40
N LYS A 160 2.21 -21.27 -8.75
CA LYS A 160 2.78 -21.33 -10.12
C LYS A 160 1.71 -21.61 -11.17
N SER A 161 0.74 -22.49 -10.88
CA SER A 161 -0.38 -22.77 -11.77
C SER A 161 -1.30 -21.58 -11.97
N LEU A 162 -1.56 -20.81 -10.91
CA LEU A 162 -2.34 -19.57 -10.99
C LEU A 162 -1.60 -18.51 -11.83
N LEU A 163 -0.29 -18.35 -11.62
CA LEU A 163 0.54 -17.45 -12.42
C LEU A 163 0.55 -17.86 -13.90
N LYS A 164 0.66 -19.15 -14.19
CA LYS A 164 0.59 -19.66 -15.56
C LYS A 164 -0.79 -19.37 -16.19
N ALA A 165 -1.87 -19.59 -15.46
CA ALA A 165 -3.21 -19.33 -15.96
C ALA A 165 -3.45 -17.83 -16.26
N VAL A 166 -2.89 -16.93 -15.44
CA VAL A 166 -2.88 -15.48 -15.72
C VAL A 166 -2.08 -15.14 -16.99
N LEU A 167 -0.98 -15.86 -17.27
CA LEU A 167 -0.18 -15.66 -18.48
C LEU A 167 -0.82 -16.25 -19.74
N ASP A 168 -1.46 -17.42 -19.62
CA ASP A 168 -2.10 -18.12 -20.73
C ASP A 168 -3.43 -17.45 -21.15
N ASN A 169 -4.02 -16.65 -20.26
CA ASN A 169 -5.16 -15.79 -20.55
C ASN A 169 -4.73 -14.31 -20.37
N PRO A 170 -3.82 -13.78 -21.21
CA PRO A 170 -3.35 -12.43 -21.04
C PRO A 170 -4.51 -11.46 -21.22
N MET A 171 -4.57 -10.44 -20.37
CA MET A 171 -5.47 -9.33 -20.59
C MET A 171 -5.17 -8.76 -21.98
N PRO A 172 -6.15 -8.64 -22.90
CA PRO A 172 -5.84 -8.25 -24.26
C PRO A 172 -5.21 -6.85 -24.29
N GLU A 173 -4.41 -6.53 -25.30
CA GLU A 173 -3.55 -5.33 -25.27
C GLU A 173 -4.35 -4.02 -25.19
N GLU A 174 -5.55 -3.99 -25.78
CA GLU A 174 -6.54 -2.89 -25.69
C GLU A 174 -7.08 -2.64 -24.27
N PHE A 175 -6.76 -3.54 -23.33
CA PHE A 175 -7.15 -3.53 -21.92
C PHE A 175 -5.99 -3.15 -20.99
N MET A 176 -4.77 -3.05 -21.52
CA MET A 176 -3.61 -2.69 -20.72
C MET A 176 -3.57 -1.18 -20.52
N VAL A 177 -3.55 -0.75 -19.26
CA VAL A 177 -3.30 0.66 -18.95
C VAL A 177 -1.91 1.03 -19.46
N ASP A 178 -1.82 2.11 -20.24
CA ASP A 178 -0.55 2.64 -20.73
C ASP A 178 0.46 2.74 -19.56
N PRO A 179 1.64 2.10 -19.66
CA PRO A 179 2.69 2.20 -18.64
C PRO A 179 3.01 3.64 -18.23
N LYS A 180 2.87 4.60 -19.14
CA LYS A 180 3.04 6.03 -18.87
C LYS A 180 1.97 6.58 -17.93
N VAL A 181 0.72 6.10 -18.01
CA VAL A 181 -0.36 6.46 -17.07
C VAL A 181 -0.06 5.89 -15.68
N ILE A 182 0.42 4.64 -15.61
CA ILE A 182 0.85 4.01 -14.35
C ILE A 182 2.00 4.80 -13.72
N GLU A 183 3.00 5.17 -14.51
CA GLU A 183 4.15 5.95 -14.03
C GLU A 183 3.75 7.37 -13.59
N THR A 184 2.84 8.01 -14.34
CA THR A 184 2.31 9.33 -13.99
C THR A 184 1.56 9.28 -12.66
N LYS A 185 0.72 8.26 -12.45
CA LYS A 185 0.03 8.02 -11.18
C LYS A 185 1.03 7.83 -10.04
N LYS A 186 2.03 6.95 -10.25
CA LYS A 186 3.04 6.66 -9.23
C LYS A 186 3.81 7.92 -8.83
N ARG A 187 4.21 8.72 -9.81
CA ARG A 187 4.85 10.01 -9.58
C ARG A 187 3.94 10.96 -8.81
N ALA A 188 2.64 11.03 -9.14
CA ALA A 188 1.69 11.84 -8.40
C ALA A 188 1.51 11.37 -6.94
N GLU A 189 1.55 10.06 -6.66
CA GLU A 189 1.55 9.52 -5.28
C GLU A 189 2.80 9.94 -4.50
N GLU A 190 3.97 9.87 -5.15
CA GLU A 190 5.26 10.26 -4.56
C GLU A 190 5.31 11.78 -4.28
N ASP A 191 4.89 12.59 -5.26
CA ASP A 191 4.83 14.05 -5.13
C ASP A 191 3.83 14.48 -4.04
N LEU A 192 2.64 13.85 -3.98
CA LEU A 192 1.65 14.11 -2.93
C LEU A 192 2.21 13.80 -1.53
N TRP A 193 2.95 12.70 -1.40
CA TRP A 193 3.56 12.32 -0.13
C TRP A 193 4.68 13.28 0.28
N ALA A 194 5.53 13.68 -0.66
CA ALA A 194 6.58 14.66 -0.42
C ALA A 194 5.99 16.02 0.01
N TRP A 195 5.01 16.53 -0.74
CA TRP A 195 4.27 17.75 -0.44
C TRP A 195 3.64 17.70 0.96
N TYR A 196 2.95 16.59 1.28
CA TYR A 196 2.34 16.41 2.60
C TYR A 196 3.38 16.38 3.71
N LEU A 197 4.50 15.67 3.55
CA LEU A 197 5.52 15.57 4.59
C LEU A 197 6.16 16.92 4.92
N ASP A 198 6.39 17.75 3.90
CA ASP A 198 6.94 19.09 4.09
C ASP A 198 5.98 19.96 4.91
N TRP A 199 4.74 20.09 4.45
CA TRP A 199 3.74 20.92 5.11
C TRP A 199 3.28 20.37 6.45
N ARG A 200 3.21 19.05 6.62
CA ARG A 200 2.95 18.40 7.91
C ARG A 200 4.02 18.77 8.92
N LYS A 201 5.29 18.78 8.52
CA LYS A 201 6.41 19.14 9.42
C LYS A 201 6.26 20.58 9.89
N THR A 202 5.95 21.50 8.99
CA THR A 202 5.66 22.90 9.33
C THR A 202 4.45 23.01 10.26
N ALA A 203 3.33 22.38 9.91
CA ALA A 203 2.09 22.41 10.68
C ALA A 203 2.29 21.87 12.10
N ARG A 204 3.06 20.79 12.29
CA ARG A 204 3.37 20.23 13.62
C ARG A 204 4.07 21.24 14.53
N THR A 205 4.87 22.16 13.99
CA THR A 205 5.59 23.16 14.78
C THR A 205 4.72 24.33 15.24
N ILE A 206 3.67 24.67 14.48
CA ILE A 206 2.85 25.87 14.72
C ILE A 206 1.48 25.55 15.30
N VAL A 207 0.96 24.34 15.06
CA VAL A 207 -0.31 23.87 15.60
C VAL A 207 -0.06 23.19 16.94
N GLY A 208 -0.15 23.94 18.03
CA GLY A 208 0.07 23.42 19.39
C GLY A 208 -1.02 22.47 19.89
N ASN A 209 -2.24 22.55 19.35
CA ASN A 209 -3.37 21.73 19.78
C ASN A 209 -3.34 20.34 19.13
N GLU A 210 -3.24 19.29 19.96
CA GLU A 210 -3.15 17.90 19.53
C GLU A 210 -4.41 17.40 18.81
N LYS A 211 -5.61 17.74 19.30
CA LYS A 211 -6.87 17.40 18.63
C LYS A 211 -6.95 18.00 17.23
N LEU A 212 -6.50 19.26 17.07
CA LEU A 212 -6.44 19.90 15.77
C LEU A 212 -5.41 19.22 14.85
N ARG A 213 -4.25 18.81 15.37
CA ARG A 213 -3.26 18.03 14.60
C ARG A 213 -3.80 16.67 14.16
N ALA A 214 -4.59 15.99 14.99
CA ALA A 214 -5.24 14.73 14.62
C ALA A 214 -6.31 14.92 13.52
N ILE A 215 -7.13 15.98 13.62
CA ILE A 215 -8.10 16.35 12.57
C ILE A 215 -7.41 16.65 11.24
N MET A 216 -6.25 17.33 11.28
CA MET A 216 -5.41 17.61 10.11
C MET A 216 -4.68 16.38 9.56
N GLY A 217 -4.79 15.21 10.19
CA GLY A 217 -4.06 13.99 9.80
C GLY A 217 -2.57 13.95 10.20
N ILE A 218 -2.09 14.95 10.95
CA ILE A 218 -0.68 15.10 11.37
C ILE A 218 -0.32 14.08 12.45
N ASP A 219 -1.15 13.98 13.48
CA ASP A 219 -1.06 13.01 14.57
C ASP A 219 -2.06 11.87 14.33
N ASP A 220 -1.79 10.72 14.95
CA ASP A 220 -2.78 9.65 15.04
C ASP A 220 -3.82 10.04 16.09
N VAL A 221 -5.07 9.62 15.88
CA VAL A 221 -6.11 9.81 16.90
C VAL A 221 -5.74 8.91 18.06
N VAL A 222 -5.45 9.48 19.23
CA VAL A 222 -5.40 8.71 20.47
C VAL A 222 -6.84 8.32 20.78
N THR A 223 -7.25 7.13 20.34
CA THR A 223 -8.44 6.49 20.88
C THR A 223 -8.07 6.02 22.27
N GLU A 224 -8.41 6.80 23.31
CA GLU A 224 -8.63 6.18 24.62
C GLU A 224 -9.68 5.07 24.40
N ASP A 225 -9.43 3.87 24.94
CA ASP A 225 -10.33 2.71 24.86
C ASP A 225 -11.76 3.11 25.26
N THR A 226 -12.58 3.49 24.29
CA THR A 226 -14.03 3.48 24.43
C THR A 226 -14.53 2.17 23.83
N PRO A 227 -15.17 1.30 24.63
CA PRO A 227 -15.82 0.11 24.11
C PRO A 227 -16.78 0.51 22.99
N THR A 228 -16.73 -0.23 21.88
CA THR A 228 -17.75 -0.21 20.84
C THR A 228 -19.12 -0.46 21.46
N ASP A 229 -19.84 0.62 21.72
CA ASP A 229 -21.28 0.61 21.84
C ASP A 229 -21.82 1.40 20.65
N PHE A 230 -22.29 0.67 19.63
CA PHE A 230 -23.18 1.25 18.64
C PHE A 230 -24.56 1.40 19.31
N GLY A 231 -24.64 2.35 20.23
CA GLY A 231 -25.87 2.84 20.82
C GLY A 231 -26.34 4.05 20.03
N GLU A 232 -27.52 3.95 19.45
CA GLU A 232 -28.27 5.07 18.89
C GLU A 232 -28.33 6.23 19.89
N GLU A 233 -27.80 7.40 19.54
CA GLU A 233 -28.25 8.69 20.06
C GLU A 233 -27.74 9.82 19.14
N ASP A 234 -28.60 10.20 18.20
CA ASP A 234 -28.98 11.56 17.83
C ASP A 234 -27.89 12.65 17.66
N GLY A 235 -27.53 12.89 16.40
CA GLY A 235 -27.86 14.18 15.76
C GLY A 235 -27.19 15.48 16.22
N GLU A 236 -25.85 15.61 16.21
CA GLU A 236 -25.19 16.94 16.26
C GLU A 236 -23.87 17.03 15.45
N PHE A 237 -23.86 16.63 14.16
CA PHE A 237 -22.67 16.80 13.29
C PHE A 237 -22.79 17.87 12.20
N LEU A 238 -23.85 18.70 12.20
CA LEU A 238 -24.02 19.77 11.22
C LEU A 238 -24.49 21.07 11.87
N ASN A 239 -23.59 21.76 12.57
CA ASN A 239 -23.70 23.20 12.80
C ASN A 239 -22.31 23.82 12.88
N PHE A 240 -21.74 24.07 11.71
CA PHE A 240 -20.54 24.90 11.58
C PHE A 240 -20.58 25.70 10.27
N LEU A 241 -21.69 26.38 10.00
CA LEU A 241 -21.78 27.48 9.03
C LEU A 241 -22.95 28.41 9.42
N GLU A 242 -22.70 29.31 10.37
CA GLU A 242 -23.29 30.67 10.42
C GLU A 242 -22.18 31.67 10.77
#